data_AF-A0A1G2DF41-F1
#
_entry.id   AF-A0A1G2DF41-F1
#
_cell.length_a   1.000
_cell.length_b   1.000
_cell.length_c   1.000
_cell.angle_alpha   90.00
_cell.angle_beta   90.00
_cell.angle_gamma   90.00
#
_symmetry.space_group_name_H-M   'P 1'
#
loop_
_entity.id
_entity.type
_entity.pdbx_description
1 polymer ?
#
loop_
_entity_poly.entity_id
_entity_poly.type
_entity_poly.pdbx_seq_one_letter_code
_entity_poly.pdbx_strand_id
1 'polypeptide(L)'
;MKNVLNALLVLVLAGFFGGCTQSTQSASENTLAAFEGTYVGFSPTDESAVRMGEMEITIKGQEISMRMATGHRIQEEKMSTVEFVPMTAQEVKELFREGSKYPERTTGFKGTTGLPKFLFFRDPAENETGLIVKLGEMSEILGPTMLFSPAQVKRGDYEKALQNIEKQAGKGVLPRLRNGGKAEKK
;
A
#
# COMPACT_ATOMS: atom_id res chain seq x y z
N MET A 1 7.33 -58.71 12.17
CA MET A 1 7.71 -58.17 10.84
C MET A 1 8.14 -56.73 11.10
N LYS A 2 9.42 -56.37 11.33
CA LYS A 2 10.53 -56.26 10.34
C LYS A 2 10.00 -55.66 9.02
N ASN A 3 10.43 -54.52 8.48
CA ASN A 3 11.60 -53.65 8.65
C ASN A 3 11.20 -52.25 8.09
N VAL A 4 11.53 -51.10 8.70
CA VAL A 4 12.83 -50.40 8.75
C VAL A 4 13.29 -49.85 7.38
N LEU A 5 13.39 -48.52 7.26
CA LEU A 5 14.59 -47.71 6.92
C LEU A 5 14.16 -46.23 6.80
N ASN A 6 14.44 -45.39 7.80
CA ASN A 6 15.63 -44.54 7.99
C ASN A 6 15.49 -43.17 7.30
N ALA A 7 15.42 -42.05 8.01
CA ALA A 7 16.31 -41.48 9.04
C ALA A 7 17.42 -40.61 8.45
N LEU A 8 17.43 -39.34 8.86
CA LEU A 8 18.57 -38.57 9.40
C LEU A 8 18.03 -37.16 9.75
N LEU A 9 18.28 -36.45 10.85
CA LEU A 9 18.93 -36.63 12.16
C LEU A 9 18.88 -35.21 12.76
N VAL A 10 18.07 -34.93 13.77
CA VAL A 10 18.43 -34.87 15.21
C VAL A 10 19.51 -33.82 15.55
N LEU A 11 19.03 -32.81 16.31
CA LEU A 11 19.64 -32.08 17.44
C LEU A 11 21.11 -31.61 17.40
N VAL A 12 21.29 -30.32 17.72
CA VAL A 12 22.33 -29.87 18.66
C VAL A 12 21.67 -29.10 19.81
N LEU A 13 21.99 -29.54 21.03
CA LEU A 13 21.56 -29.03 22.33
C LEU A 13 22.32 -27.77 22.76
N ALA A 14 21.58 -26.89 23.46
CA ALA A 14 21.89 -26.21 24.72
C ALA A 14 23.21 -25.43 24.93
N GLY A 15 23.02 -24.17 25.35
CA GLY A 15 23.78 -23.56 26.44
C GLY A 15 24.57 -22.31 26.06
N PHE A 16 24.14 -21.13 26.52
CA PHE A 16 24.87 -20.31 27.49
C PHE A 16 24.22 -18.92 27.67
N PHE A 17 24.27 -18.47 28.91
CA PHE A 17 23.93 -17.19 29.53
C PHE A 17 23.90 -15.92 28.66
N GLY A 18 22.96 -15.05 29.02
CA GLY A 18 23.25 -13.63 29.19
C GLY A 18 22.81 -12.75 28.04
N GLY A 19 21.95 -11.78 28.37
CA GLY A 19 21.64 -10.67 27.47
C GLY A 19 20.16 -10.59 27.21
N CYS A 20 19.48 -9.86 28.09
CA CYS A 20 18.32 -9.08 27.73
C CYS A 20 18.74 -8.21 26.54
N THR A 21 18.52 -8.69 25.32
CA THR A 21 18.64 -7.87 24.12
C THR A 21 17.22 -7.56 23.74
N GLN A 22 16.64 -6.58 24.44
CA GLN A 22 15.61 -5.75 23.84
C GLN A 22 16.19 -5.30 22.51
N SER A 23 15.72 -5.91 21.42
CA SER A 23 15.95 -5.39 20.08
C SER A 23 15.42 -3.98 20.12
N THR A 24 16.34 -3.03 20.30
CA THR A 24 16.06 -1.61 20.22
C THR A 24 15.71 -1.39 18.76
N GLN A 25 14.42 -1.52 18.43
CA GLN A 25 13.89 -1.01 17.17
C GLN A 25 14.29 0.46 17.12
N SER A 26 15.24 0.75 16.24
CA SER A 26 15.79 2.08 16.06
C SER A 26 14.64 3.04 15.77
N ALA A 27 14.59 4.14 16.51
CA ALA A 27 13.55 5.17 16.45
C ALA A 27 13.36 5.81 15.05
N SER A 28 14.13 5.42 14.03
CA SER A 28 13.99 5.87 12.64
C SER A 28 12.87 5.19 11.87
N GLU A 29 12.30 4.07 12.34
CA GLU A 29 11.25 3.33 11.59
C GLU A 29 9.84 3.93 11.70
N ASN A 30 9.59 4.85 12.65
CA ASN A 30 8.25 5.39 12.92
C ASN A 30 7.97 6.75 12.26
N THR A 31 8.66 7.06 11.16
CA THR A 31 8.41 8.30 10.41
C THR A 31 7.96 7.97 8.99
N LEU A 32 7.03 8.76 8.46
CA LEU A 32 6.54 8.59 7.09
C LEU A 32 7.67 8.69 6.04
N ALA A 33 8.76 9.39 6.39
CA ALA A 33 9.97 9.50 5.58
C ALA A 33 10.66 8.15 5.31
N ALA A 34 10.42 7.11 6.13
CA ALA A 34 10.92 5.77 5.85
C ALA A 34 10.26 5.12 4.61
N PHE A 35 9.18 5.72 4.11
CA PHE A 35 8.40 5.26 2.95
C PHE A 35 8.51 6.22 1.76
N GLU A 36 9.65 6.92 1.63
CA GLU A 36 9.90 7.76 0.47
C GLU A 36 9.79 6.98 -0.85
N GLY A 37 9.16 7.62 -1.83
CA GLY A 37 8.91 7.03 -3.13
C GLY A 37 7.65 7.56 -3.81
N THR A 38 7.48 7.17 -5.07
CA THR A 38 6.28 7.43 -5.87
C THR A 38 5.49 6.14 -6.00
N TYR A 39 4.30 6.15 -5.41
CA TYR A 39 3.34 5.06 -5.45
C TYR A 39 2.27 5.40 -6.49
N VAL A 40 1.95 4.46 -7.36
CA VAL A 40 0.97 4.68 -8.44
C VAL A 40 -0.04 3.55 -8.43
N GLY A 41 -1.31 3.86 -8.66
CA GLY A 41 -2.35 2.86 -8.73
C GLY A 41 -3.67 3.45 -9.16
N PHE A 42 -4.75 2.90 -8.61
CA PHE A 42 -6.11 3.25 -9.02
C PHE A 42 -6.95 3.56 -7.79
N SER A 43 -7.71 4.65 -7.87
CA SER A 43 -8.63 5.11 -6.83
C SER A 43 -10.05 5.16 -7.41
N PRO A 44 -11.09 4.82 -6.63
CA PRO A 44 -12.47 4.95 -7.09
C PRO A 44 -12.82 6.39 -7.48
N THR A 45 -13.62 6.56 -8.53
CA THR A 45 -14.17 7.85 -8.97
C THR A 45 -15.52 7.61 -9.64
N ASP A 46 -16.46 8.53 -9.53
CA ASP A 46 -17.74 8.49 -10.23
C ASP A 46 -17.65 8.93 -11.70
N GLU A 47 -16.56 9.59 -12.08
CA GLU A 47 -16.39 10.24 -13.39
C GLU A 47 -15.79 9.34 -14.49
N SER A 48 -15.89 8.02 -14.32
CA SER A 48 -15.41 7.05 -15.32
C SER A 48 -16.36 5.86 -15.49
N ALA A 49 -16.36 5.26 -16.67
CA ALA A 49 -17.20 4.11 -16.99
C ALA A 49 -16.93 2.89 -16.10
N VAL A 50 -15.69 2.75 -15.63
CA VAL A 50 -15.25 1.67 -14.73
C VAL A 50 -15.20 2.09 -13.26
N ARG A 51 -15.67 3.31 -12.95
CA ARG A 51 -15.65 3.92 -11.63
C ARG A 51 -14.27 3.96 -10.94
N MET A 52 -13.20 4.10 -11.72
CA MET A 52 -11.81 4.17 -11.25
C MET A 52 -11.00 5.18 -12.06
N GLY A 53 -10.05 5.84 -11.41
CA GLY A 53 -9.08 6.75 -12.02
C GLY A 53 -7.66 6.52 -11.49
N GLU A 54 -6.65 6.94 -12.25
CA GLU A 54 -5.25 6.81 -11.84
C GLU A 54 -4.94 7.76 -10.66
N MET A 55 -4.25 7.23 -9.66
CA MET A 55 -3.73 8.02 -8.53
C MET A 55 -2.22 7.82 -8.39
N GLU A 56 -1.54 8.90 -8.04
CA GLU A 56 -0.13 8.94 -7.72
C GLU A 56 0.05 9.63 -6.35
N ILE A 57 0.85 9.02 -5.47
CA ILE A 57 1.30 9.62 -4.23
C ILE A 57 2.83 9.60 -4.20
N THR A 58 3.44 10.76 -4.08
CA THR A 58 4.89 10.91 -3.90
C THR A 58 5.19 11.40 -2.50
N ILE A 59 6.01 10.66 -1.77
CA ILE A 59 6.53 11.01 -0.45
C ILE A 59 8.01 11.37 -0.63
N LYS A 60 8.40 12.60 -0.28
CA LYS A 60 9.79 13.06 -0.42
C LYS A 60 10.13 14.09 0.65
N GLY A 61 11.09 13.77 1.51
CA GLY A 61 11.47 14.61 2.63
C GLY A 61 10.29 14.85 3.55
N GLN A 62 9.85 16.11 3.64
CA GLN A 62 8.71 16.52 4.46
C GLN A 62 7.44 16.81 3.66
N GLU A 63 7.44 16.58 2.34
CA GLU A 63 6.29 16.82 1.48
C GLU A 63 5.68 15.49 1.01
N ILE A 64 4.35 15.44 1.00
CA ILE A 64 3.54 14.44 0.32
C ILE A 64 2.80 15.15 -0.79
N SER A 65 2.96 14.71 -2.03
CA SER A 65 2.18 15.19 -3.16
C SER A 65 1.27 14.08 -3.66
N MET A 66 -0.02 14.34 -3.71
CA MET A 66 -1.05 13.44 -4.21
C MET A 66 -1.65 14.02 -5.49
N ARG A 67 -1.79 13.19 -6.51
CA ARG A 67 -2.39 13.55 -7.80
C ARG A 67 -3.37 12.47 -8.21
N MET A 68 -4.59 12.83 -8.58
CA MET A 68 -5.63 11.89 -8.97
C MET A 68 -6.34 12.35 -10.25
N ALA A 69 -6.48 11.43 -11.20
CA ALA A 69 -7.28 11.60 -12.39
C ALA A 69 -8.75 11.28 -12.10
N THR A 70 -9.62 12.27 -12.15
CA THR A 70 -11.05 12.15 -11.80
C THR A 70 -11.95 12.23 -13.05
N GLY A 71 -11.52 11.74 -14.22
CA GLY A 71 -12.33 11.75 -15.45
C GLY A 71 -12.44 13.08 -16.23
N HIS A 72 -12.37 14.22 -15.54
CA HIS A 72 -12.50 15.56 -16.15
C HIS A 72 -11.27 16.43 -15.96
N ARG A 73 -10.56 16.23 -14.86
CA ARG A 73 -9.40 17.02 -14.44
C ARG A 73 -8.44 16.15 -13.64
N ILE A 74 -7.29 16.74 -13.33
CA ILE A 74 -6.39 16.24 -12.30
C ILE A 74 -6.69 17.02 -11.02
N GLN A 75 -6.99 16.31 -9.94
CA GLN A 75 -6.98 16.86 -8.60
C GLN A 75 -5.58 16.69 -8.02
N GLU A 76 -5.07 17.74 -7.40
CA GLU A 76 -3.74 17.75 -6.79
C GLU A 76 -3.86 18.25 -5.36
N GLU A 77 -3.19 17.54 -4.44
CA GLU A 77 -3.09 17.94 -3.05
C GLU A 77 -1.65 17.81 -2.58
N LYS A 78 -1.28 18.70 -1.66
CA LYS A 78 0.01 18.69 -0.99
C LYS A 78 -0.22 18.69 0.51
N MET A 79 0.49 17.81 1.20
CA MET A 79 0.42 17.66 2.65
C MET A 79 1.83 17.61 3.22
N SER A 80 1.97 17.91 4.50
CA SER A 80 3.24 17.76 5.19
C SER A 80 3.34 16.40 5.88
N THR A 81 4.48 15.73 5.80
CA THR A 81 4.69 14.45 6.52
C THR A 81 4.58 14.62 8.04
N VAL A 82 4.77 15.82 8.56
CA VAL A 82 4.68 16.12 10.00
C VAL A 82 3.22 16.20 10.49
N GLU A 83 2.27 16.32 9.57
CA GLU A 83 0.82 16.28 9.87
C GLU A 83 0.31 14.85 10.03
N PHE A 84 1.19 13.85 9.88
CA PHE A 84 0.87 12.45 10.03
C PHE A 84 1.46 11.90 11.32
N VAL A 85 0.63 11.17 12.07
CA VAL A 85 1.03 10.44 13.27
C VAL A 85 0.96 8.94 13.00
N PRO A 86 1.89 8.15 13.56
CA PRO A 86 1.84 6.70 13.44
C PRO A 86 0.57 6.17 14.12
N MET A 87 -0.05 5.19 13.49
CA MET A 87 -1.20 4.48 14.03
C MET A 87 -0.74 3.41 15.00
N THR A 88 -1.51 3.20 16.07
CA THR A 88 -1.31 2.09 16.98
C THR A 88 -1.68 0.76 16.31
N ALA A 89 -1.13 -0.34 16.81
CA ALA A 89 -1.45 -1.68 16.31
C ALA A 89 -2.96 -1.99 16.37
N GLN A 90 -3.65 -1.49 17.41
CA GLN A 90 -5.09 -1.66 17.57
C GLN A 90 -5.87 -0.89 16.49
N GLU A 91 -5.50 0.37 16.23
CA GLU A 91 -6.14 1.17 15.18
C GLU A 91 -5.93 0.57 13.79
N VAL A 92 -4.76 -0.01 13.52
CA VAL A 92 -4.50 -0.73 12.27
C VAL A 92 -5.39 -1.98 12.20
N LYS A 93 -5.45 -2.78 13.27
CA LYS A 93 -6.26 -4.02 13.33
C LYS A 93 -7.74 -3.77 13.05
N GLU A 94 -8.29 -2.67 13.55
CA GLU A 94 -9.70 -2.27 13.35
C GLU A 94 -10.04 -1.95 11.88
N LEU A 95 -9.04 -1.71 11.02
CA LEU A 95 -9.27 -1.46 9.59
C LEU A 95 -9.41 -2.74 8.76
N PHE A 96 -9.14 -3.90 9.34
CA PHE A 96 -9.19 -5.19 8.66
C PHE A 96 -10.24 -6.10 9.30
N ARG A 97 -10.68 -7.12 8.54
CA ARG A 97 -11.58 -8.15 9.07
C ARG A 97 -10.87 -8.96 10.16
N GLU A 98 -11.63 -9.41 11.14
CA GLU A 98 -11.14 -10.28 12.21
C GLU A 98 -10.47 -11.54 11.62
N GLY A 99 -9.35 -11.96 12.21
CA GLY A 99 -8.54 -13.08 11.74
C GLY A 99 -7.61 -12.78 10.56
N SER A 100 -7.59 -11.54 10.04
CA SER A 100 -6.64 -11.12 9.02
C SER A 100 -5.20 -11.13 9.55
N LYS A 101 -4.25 -11.63 8.74
CA LYS A 101 -2.80 -11.59 9.02
C LYS A 101 -2.12 -10.29 8.56
N TYR A 102 -2.84 -9.45 7.83
CA TYR A 102 -2.32 -8.19 7.28
C TYR A 102 -2.03 -7.10 8.34
N PRO A 103 -2.81 -6.94 9.44
CA PRO A 103 -2.54 -5.92 10.45
C PRO A 103 -1.13 -5.97 11.03
N GLU A 104 -0.62 -7.17 11.34
CA GLU A 104 0.71 -7.38 11.93
C GLU A 104 1.86 -7.01 10.97
N ARG A 105 1.54 -6.82 9.69
CA ARG A 105 2.49 -6.53 8.60
C ARG A 105 2.27 -5.14 8.00
N THR A 106 1.48 -4.33 8.67
CA THR A 106 1.06 -3.03 8.18
C THR A 106 1.57 -1.95 9.13
N THR A 107 2.36 -1.03 8.58
CA THR A 107 2.68 0.23 9.26
C THR A 107 1.67 1.27 8.80
N GLY A 108 0.85 1.76 9.73
CA GLY A 108 -0.17 2.76 9.45
C GLY A 108 0.24 4.15 9.90
N PHE A 109 -0.15 5.16 9.13
CA PHE A 109 -0.08 6.57 9.51
C PHE A 109 -1.43 7.22 9.24
N LYS A 110 -1.83 8.16 10.09
CA LYS A 110 -3.06 8.93 9.93
C LYS A 110 -2.75 10.43 10.05
N GLY A 111 -3.46 11.25 9.30
CA GLY A 111 -3.46 12.69 9.51
C GLY A 111 -3.90 13.03 10.95
N THR A 112 -3.53 14.21 11.44
CA THR A 112 -3.89 14.68 12.80
C THR A 112 -5.39 14.68 13.08
N THR A 113 -6.23 14.83 12.06
CA THR A 113 -7.69 14.77 12.14
C THR A 113 -8.26 13.35 12.07
N GLY A 114 -7.40 12.34 11.90
CA GLY A 114 -7.75 10.93 11.69
C GLY A 114 -7.76 10.48 10.24
N LEU A 115 -7.73 11.43 9.29
CA LEU A 115 -7.66 11.21 7.85
C LEU A 115 -6.66 12.22 7.22
N PRO A 116 -6.08 11.91 6.04
CA PRO A 116 -6.12 10.61 5.38
C PRO A 116 -5.31 9.56 6.15
N LYS A 117 -5.53 8.27 5.86
CA LYS A 117 -4.77 7.15 6.42
C LYS A 117 -3.95 6.49 5.33
N PHE A 118 -2.65 6.32 5.57
CA PHE A 118 -1.72 5.60 4.71
C PHE A 118 -1.30 4.31 5.41
N LEU A 119 -1.60 3.18 4.78
CA LEU A 119 -1.31 1.85 5.30
C LEU A 119 -0.29 1.17 4.40
N PHE A 120 0.96 1.15 4.87
CA PHE A 120 2.07 0.50 4.19
C PHE A 120 2.11 -0.95 4.61
N PHE A 121 1.75 -1.86 3.70
CA PHE A 121 1.66 -3.29 3.98
C PHE A 121 2.76 -4.05 3.26
N ARG A 122 3.34 -5.05 3.93
CA ARG A 122 4.31 -5.98 3.31
C ARG A 122 3.65 -7.33 3.06
N ASP A 123 3.66 -7.78 1.81
CA ASP A 123 3.17 -9.10 1.45
C ASP A 123 4.14 -10.19 1.97
N PRO A 124 3.69 -11.32 2.53
CA PRO A 124 4.54 -12.48 2.80
C PRO A 124 5.32 -13.03 1.59
N ALA A 125 4.72 -12.98 0.40
CA ALA A 125 5.30 -13.54 -0.82
C ALA A 125 6.26 -12.57 -1.51
N GLU A 126 6.10 -11.27 -1.26
CA GLU A 126 6.92 -10.21 -1.85
C GLU A 126 7.50 -9.34 -0.75
N ASN A 127 8.83 -9.22 -0.69
CA ASN A 127 9.52 -8.40 0.31
C ASN A 127 9.35 -6.88 0.07
N GLU A 128 8.23 -6.47 -0.53
CA GLU A 128 7.96 -5.13 -1.03
C GLU A 128 6.69 -4.56 -0.40
N THR A 129 6.71 -3.25 -0.19
CA THR A 129 5.67 -2.51 0.53
C THR A 129 4.65 -1.90 -0.43
N GLY A 130 3.43 -2.41 -0.45
CA GLY A 130 2.31 -1.73 -1.11
C GLY A 130 1.71 -0.63 -0.22
N LEU A 131 0.90 0.25 -0.80
CA LEU A 131 0.22 1.33 -0.06
C LEU A 131 -1.30 1.26 -0.27
N ILE A 132 -2.05 1.15 0.83
CA ILE A 132 -3.50 1.39 0.85
C ILE A 132 -3.75 2.80 1.38
N VAL A 133 -4.59 3.54 0.66
CA VAL A 133 -4.96 4.91 1.02
C VAL A 133 -6.43 4.95 1.41
N LYS A 134 -6.74 5.65 2.51
CA LYS A 134 -8.10 6.05 2.88
C LYS A 134 -8.14 7.57 3.08
N LEU A 135 -8.80 8.27 2.16
CA LEU A 135 -9.09 9.70 2.18
C LEU A 135 -10.35 10.04 2.99
N GLY A 136 -11.22 9.06 3.26
CA GLY A 136 -12.50 9.25 3.97
C GLY A 136 -13.64 9.72 3.08
N GLU A 137 -13.52 9.52 1.77
CA GLU A 137 -14.56 9.84 0.81
C GLU A 137 -15.60 8.71 0.70
N MET A 138 -16.83 9.06 0.31
CA MET A 138 -17.88 8.06 0.06
C MET A 138 -17.51 7.08 -1.07
N SER A 139 -16.63 7.49 -1.99
CA SER A 139 -16.12 6.70 -3.10
C SER A 139 -15.41 5.41 -2.62
N GLU A 140 -14.88 5.39 -1.40
CA GLU A 140 -14.22 4.23 -0.78
C GLU A 140 -15.16 3.06 -0.49
N ILE A 141 -16.48 3.29 -0.46
CA ILE A 141 -17.47 2.21 -0.36
C ILE A 141 -17.33 1.24 -1.55
N LEU A 142 -16.87 1.74 -2.70
CA LEU A 142 -16.66 0.94 -3.91
C LEU A 142 -15.41 0.06 -3.81
N GLY A 143 -14.45 0.40 -2.95
CA GLY A 143 -13.24 -0.37 -2.74
C GLY A 143 -12.09 0.48 -2.20
N PRO A 144 -11.05 -0.15 -1.60
CA PRO A 144 -9.87 0.57 -1.14
C PRO A 144 -9.01 1.04 -2.30
N THR A 145 -8.41 2.21 -2.16
CA THR A 145 -7.38 2.70 -3.09
C THR A 145 -6.07 1.97 -2.80
N MET A 146 -5.61 1.16 -3.75
CA MET A 146 -4.36 0.41 -3.66
C MET A 146 -3.35 0.96 -4.65
N LEU A 147 -2.16 1.31 -4.15
CA LEU A 147 -1.07 1.85 -4.92
C LEU A 147 0.13 0.89 -4.90
N PHE A 148 0.72 0.70 -6.07
CA PHE A 148 1.92 -0.09 -6.30
C PHE A 148 3.15 0.69 -5.87
N SER A 149 4.09 0.00 -5.25
CA SER A 149 5.38 0.55 -4.85
C SER A 149 6.25 0.94 -6.05
N PRO A 150 7.27 1.80 -5.88
CA PRO A 150 8.24 2.09 -6.94
C PRO A 150 8.88 0.82 -7.55
N ALA A 151 9.13 -0.20 -6.73
CA ALA A 151 9.71 -1.46 -7.18
C ALA A 151 8.71 -2.27 -8.03
N GLN A 152 7.46 -2.36 -7.60
CA GLN A 152 6.38 -3.02 -8.34
C GLN A 152 6.10 -2.34 -9.67
N VAL A 153 6.11 -1.01 -9.70
CA VAL A 153 5.99 -0.22 -10.94
C VAL A 153 7.15 -0.54 -11.88
N LYS A 154 8.39 -0.56 -11.38
CA LYS A 154 9.59 -0.89 -12.18
C LYS A 154 9.55 -2.29 -12.78
N ARG A 155 8.95 -3.27 -12.09
CA ARG A 155 8.75 -4.64 -12.60
C ARG A 155 7.58 -4.77 -13.58
N GLY A 156 6.80 -3.70 -13.77
CA GLY A 156 5.66 -3.65 -14.68
C GLY A 156 4.35 -4.20 -14.10
N ASP A 157 4.23 -4.37 -12.79
CA ASP A 157 3.01 -4.92 -12.19
C ASP A 157 1.83 -3.95 -12.31
N TYR A 158 2.11 -2.65 -12.19
CA TYR A 158 1.16 -1.58 -12.51
C TYR A 158 0.65 -1.68 -13.96
N GLU A 159 1.55 -1.87 -14.93
CA GLU A 159 1.19 -1.96 -16.35
C GLU A 159 0.37 -3.22 -16.66
N LYS A 160 0.71 -4.35 -16.03
CA LYS A 160 -0.11 -5.59 -16.12
C LYS A 160 -1.51 -5.37 -15.56
N ALA A 161 -1.64 -4.70 -14.42
CA ALA A 161 -2.94 -4.41 -13.81
C ALA A 161 -3.80 -3.54 -14.73
N LEU A 162 -3.21 -2.49 -15.32
CA LEU A 162 -3.86 -1.66 -16.33
C LEU A 162 -4.35 -2.49 -17.53
N GLN A 163 -3.46 -3.30 -18.12
CA GLN A 163 -3.80 -4.12 -19.29
C GLN A 163 -4.96 -5.09 -18.99
N ASN A 164 -5.02 -5.64 -17.78
CA ASN A 164 -6.12 -6.50 -17.35
C ASN A 164 -7.45 -5.73 -17.26
N ILE A 165 -7.44 -4.50 -16.73
CA ILE A 165 -8.63 -3.64 -16.69
C ILE A 165 -9.09 -3.34 -18.13
N GLU A 166 -8.18 -2.91 -19.00
CA GLU A 166 -8.52 -2.56 -20.38
C GLU A 166 -8.99 -3.76 -21.21
N LYS A 167 -8.47 -4.96 -20.93
CA LYS A 167 -8.93 -6.20 -21.57
C LYS A 167 -10.39 -6.51 -21.22
N GLN A 168 -10.83 -6.18 -20.00
CA GLN A 168 -12.18 -6.48 -19.54
C GLN A 168 -13.19 -5.39 -19.88
N ALA A 169 -12.82 -4.12 -19.73
CA ALA A 169 -13.73 -2.99 -19.88
C ALA A 169 -13.58 -2.23 -21.21
N GLY A 170 -12.50 -2.50 -21.95
CA GLY A 170 -12.13 -1.82 -23.18
C GLY A 170 -10.95 -0.87 -22.99
N LYS A 171 -10.25 -0.57 -24.09
CA LYS A 171 -9.11 0.36 -24.08
C LYS A 171 -9.55 1.78 -23.72
N GLY A 172 -8.70 2.50 -23.00
CA GLY A 172 -8.88 3.93 -22.76
C GLY A 172 -10.01 4.30 -21.78
N VAL A 173 -10.64 3.32 -21.12
CA VAL A 173 -11.78 3.55 -20.21
C VAL A 173 -11.41 4.20 -18.89
N LEU A 174 -10.12 4.16 -18.52
CA LEU A 174 -9.63 4.66 -17.24
C LEU A 174 -9.02 6.06 -17.43
N PRO A 175 -9.50 7.08 -16.70
CA PRO A 175 -8.87 8.40 -16.67
C PRO A 175 -7.43 8.34 -16.20
N ARG A 176 -6.51 8.87 -17.01
CA ARG A 176 -5.07 8.83 -16.73
C ARG A 176 -4.50 10.20 -16.44
N LEU A 177 -3.55 10.25 -15.51
CA LEU A 177 -2.75 11.46 -15.23
C LEU A 177 -2.02 11.92 -16.50
N ARG A 178 -1.43 10.98 -17.25
CA ARG A 178 -0.75 11.29 -18.53
C ARG A 178 -1.66 11.93 -19.59
N ASN A 179 -2.97 11.72 -19.50
CA ASN A 179 -3.95 12.23 -20.45
C ASN A 179 -4.75 13.42 -19.87
N GLY A 180 -4.19 14.12 -18.88
CA GLY A 180 -4.85 15.27 -18.25
C GLY A 180 -6.09 14.91 -17.45
N GLY A 181 -6.17 13.66 -16.97
CA GLY A 181 -7.30 13.15 -16.20
C GLY A 181 -8.47 12.70 -17.06
N LYS A 182 -8.30 12.48 -18.37
CA LYS A 182 -9.38 12.06 -19.29
C LYS A 182 -9.26 10.59 -19.67
N ALA A 183 -10.41 9.93 -19.80
CA ALA A 183 -10.53 8.68 -20.53
C ALA A 183 -10.50 8.95 -22.05
N GLU A 184 -9.91 8.05 -22.83
CA GLU A 184 -9.97 8.17 -24.29
C GLU A 184 -11.41 7.89 -24.74
N LYS A 185 -11.95 8.81 -25.56
CA LYS A 185 -13.29 8.60 -26.13
C LYS A 185 -13.18 7.48 -27.17
N LYS A 186 -14.03 6.46 -27.03
CA LYS A 186 -14.26 5.44 -28.07
C LYS A 186 -14.80 6.08 -29.34
#